data_AF-A0A9E3EKX5-F1
#
_entry.id   AF-A0A9E3EKX5-F1
#
_cell.length_a   1.000
_cell.length_b   1.000
_cell.length_c   1.000
_cell.angle_alpha   90.00
_cell.angle_beta   90.00
_cell.angle_gamma   90.00
#
_symmetry.space_group_name_H-M   'P 1'
#
loop_
_entity.id
_entity.type
_entity.pdbx_description
1 polymer ?
#
loop_
_entity_poly.entity_id
_entity_poly.type
_entity_poly.pdbx_seq_one_letter_code
_entity_poly.pdbx_strand_id
1 'polypeptide(L)'
;MQHVITDDLEALLATLPPDIHDAVNRLANRTELLEIVMDLGRPAEGRFPEGEVILSSLPVTYADLEYVVERIGEFGDDNRAGIERTLHRISAMRNRK
;
A
#
# COMPACT_ATOMS: atom_id res chain seq x y z
N MET A 1 10.50 -22.33 -1.35
CA MET A 1 9.65 -21.49 -2.22
C MET A 1 9.13 -20.24 -1.50
N GLN A 2 9.79 -19.72 -0.44
CA GLN A 2 9.33 -18.54 0.32
C GLN A 2 9.94 -17.19 -0.16
N HIS A 3 10.92 -17.23 -1.06
CA HIS A 3 11.61 -16.02 -1.52
C HIS A 3 10.70 -15.06 -2.30
N VAL A 4 9.86 -15.59 -3.20
CA VAL A 4 9.02 -14.76 -4.09
C VAL A 4 8.02 -13.89 -3.30
N ILE A 5 7.39 -14.44 -2.26
CA ILE A 5 6.39 -13.72 -1.46
C ILE A 5 7.04 -12.57 -0.67
N THR A 6 8.28 -12.76 -0.20
CA THR A 6 8.99 -11.75 0.59
C THR A 6 9.52 -10.63 -0.31
N ASP A 7 10.05 -10.99 -1.47
CA ASP A 7 10.59 -10.03 -2.44
C ASP A 7 9.48 -9.11 -3.01
N ASP A 8 8.30 -9.67 -3.27
CA ASP A 8 7.18 -8.90 -3.80
C ASP A 8 6.58 -7.94 -2.75
N LEU A 9 6.57 -8.33 -1.47
CA LEU A 9 6.14 -7.45 -0.37
C LEU A 9 7.06 -6.25 -0.23
N GLU A 10 8.39 -6.45 -0.23
CA GLU A 10 9.35 -5.34 -0.16
C GLU A 10 9.20 -4.38 -1.35
N ALA A 11 8.91 -4.91 -2.55
CA ALA A 11 8.62 -4.07 -3.71
C ALA A 11 7.36 -3.20 -3.52
N LEU A 12 6.30 -3.73 -2.89
CA LEU A 12 5.13 -2.94 -2.49
C LEU A 12 5.51 -1.87 -1.47
N LEU A 13 6.20 -2.25 -0.39
CA LEU A 13 6.54 -1.34 0.70
C LEU A 13 7.42 -0.17 0.21
N ALA A 14 8.31 -0.41 -0.76
CA ALA A 14 9.14 0.63 -1.37
C ALA A 14 8.34 1.75 -2.06
N THR A 15 7.07 1.52 -2.40
CA THR A 15 6.19 2.53 -3.00
C THR A 15 5.47 3.41 -1.98
N LEU A 16 5.51 3.04 -0.69
CA LEU A 16 4.74 3.68 0.37
C LEU A 16 5.49 4.83 1.06
N PRO A 17 4.79 5.81 1.66
CA PRO A 17 5.40 6.82 2.49
C PRO A 17 6.19 6.18 3.64
N PRO A 18 7.31 6.79 4.09
CA PRO A 18 8.21 6.18 5.06
C PRO A 18 7.54 5.77 6.38
N ASP A 19 6.57 6.54 6.86
CA ASP A 19 5.86 6.25 8.11
C ASP A 19 4.99 4.99 7.99
N ILE A 20 4.30 4.79 6.86
CA ILE A 20 3.49 3.61 6.57
C ILE A 20 4.38 2.39 6.33
N HIS A 21 5.45 2.55 5.55
CA HIS A 21 6.47 1.52 5.34
C HIS A 21 7.00 0.98 6.68
N ASP A 22 7.43 1.88 7.55
CA ASP A 22 8.00 1.52 8.84
C ASP A 22 6.95 0.92 9.78
N ALA A 23 5.70 1.36 9.70
CA ALA A 23 4.60 0.77 10.46
C ALA A 23 4.37 -0.69 10.10
N VAL A 24 4.32 -1.02 8.80
CA VAL A 24 4.16 -2.41 8.36
C VAL A 24 5.36 -3.27 8.78
N ASN A 25 6.57 -2.73 8.68
CA ASN A 25 7.78 -3.46 9.08
C ASN A 25 7.88 -3.77 10.58
N ARG A 26 7.14 -3.04 11.42
CA ARG A 26 7.04 -3.34 12.86
C ARG A 26 6.02 -4.44 13.19
N LEU A 27 5.18 -4.85 12.25
CA LEU A 27 4.18 -5.90 12.47
C LEU A 27 4.80 -7.28 12.42
N ALA A 28 4.57 -8.08 13.46
CA ALA A 28 5.07 -9.46 13.54
C ALA A 28 4.50 -10.37 12.43
N ASN A 29 3.27 -10.08 11.99
CA ASN A 29 2.54 -10.84 10.98
C ASN A 29 2.57 -10.17 9.59
N ARG A 30 3.55 -9.30 9.29
CA ARG A 30 3.61 -8.53 8.02
C ARG A 30 3.52 -9.40 6.75
N THR A 31 3.94 -10.67 6.82
CA THR A 31 3.87 -11.64 5.70
C THR A 31 2.46 -12.07 5.34
N GLU A 32 1.48 -11.83 6.21
CA GLU A 32 0.06 -12.13 6.00
C GLU A 32 -0.73 -10.91 5.54
N LEU A 33 -0.06 -9.78 5.28
CA LEU A 33 -0.68 -8.55 4.81
C LEU A 33 -1.38 -8.80 3.47
N LEU A 34 -2.67 -8.49 3.41
CA LEU A 34 -3.50 -8.66 2.21
C LEU A 34 -3.55 -7.38 1.39
N GLU A 35 -3.80 -6.25 2.05
CA GLU A 35 -3.87 -4.93 1.40
C GLU A 35 -3.56 -3.80 2.39
N ILE A 36 -3.17 -2.66 1.83
CA ILE A 36 -3.03 -1.40 2.55
C ILE A 36 -4.04 -0.42 1.98
N VAL A 37 -4.84 0.20 2.85
CA VAL A 37 -5.85 1.18 2.48
C VAL A 37 -5.36 2.56 2.91
N MET A 38 -5.31 3.48 1.94
CA MET A 38 -4.91 4.87 2.12
C MET A 38 -6.00 5.80 1.62
N ASP A 39 -6.92 6.14 2.51
CA ASP A 39 -8.02 7.06 2.20
C ASP A 39 -7.69 8.48 2.69
N LEU A 40 -7.79 9.45 1.78
CA LEU A 40 -7.52 10.85 2.10
C LEU A 40 -8.34 11.31 3.33
N GLY A 41 -7.65 11.86 4.33
CA GLY A 41 -8.24 12.35 5.56
C GLY A 41 -8.57 11.26 6.59
N ARG A 42 -8.18 10.00 6.35
CA ARG A 42 -8.34 8.88 7.29
C ARG A 42 -6.98 8.28 7.67
N PRO A 43 -6.86 7.68 8.86
CA PRO A 43 -5.72 6.82 9.20
C PRO A 43 -5.49 5.76 8.12
N ALA A 44 -4.23 5.46 7.81
CA ALA A 44 -3.90 4.34 6.94
C ALA A 44 -4.14 3.00 7.67
N GLU A 45 -4.65 2.01 6.94
CA GLU A 45 -5.02 0.70 7.47
C GLU A 45 -4.29 -0.42 6.74
N GLY A 46 -3.87 -1.45 7.49
CA GLY A 46 -3.39 -2.71 6.94
C GLY A 46 -4.43 -3.80 7.20
N ARG A 47 -4.81 -4.56 6.17
CA ARG A 47 -5.76 -5.67 6.30
C ARG A 47 -5.07 -7.02 6.27
N PHE A 48 -5.54 -7.91 7.14
CA PHE A 48 -5.04 -9.25 7.37
C PHE A 48 -6.22 -10.24 7.38
N PRO A 49 -5.99 -11.56 7.26
CA PRO A 49 -7.06 -12.56 7.36
C PRO A 49 -7.86 -12.46 8.67
N GLU A 50 -7.21 -12.05 9.74
CA GLU A 50 -7.78 -12.01 11.10
C GLU A 50 -8.41 -10.65 11.46
N GLY A 51 -8.24 -9.62 10.63
CA GLY A 51 -8.77 -8.28 10.90
C GLY A 51 -7.95 -7.15 10.27
N GLU A 52 -8.14 -5.95 10.78
CA GLU A 52 -7.47 -4.73 10.31
C GLU A 52 -6.71 -4.05 11.45
N VAL A 53 -5.63 -3.36 11.09
CA VAL A 53 -4.81 -2.59 12.03
C VAL A 53 -4.56 -1.19 11.47
N ILE A 54 -4.52 -0.21 12.36
CA ILE A 54 -4.15 1.16 12.02
C ILE A 54 -2.62 1.23 11.91
N LEU A 55 -2.11 1.61 10.75
CA LEU A 55 -0.68 1.74 10.46
C LEU A 55 -0.14 3.11 10.90
N SER A 56 -0.95 4.16 10.76
CA SER A 56 -0.61 5.51 11.22
C SER A 56 -1.84 6.18 11.81
N SER A 57 -1.68 6.78 12.99
CA SER A 57 -2.75 7.58 13.60
C SER A 57 -2.94 8.94 12.94
N LEU A 58 -1.99 9.34 12.07
CA LEU A 58 -2.11 10.54 11.27
C LEU A 58 -3.02 10.28 10.07
N PRO A 59 -3.95 11.20 9.76
CA PRO A 59 -4.73 11.12 8.54
C PRO A 59 -3.83 11.18 7.30
N VAL A 60 -4.07 10.30 6.34
CA VAL A 60 -3.44 10.31 5.02
C VAL A 60 -3.70 11.66 4.35
N THR A 61 -2.63 12.25 3.83
CA THR A 61 -2.65 13.54 3.15
C THR A 61 -2.58 13.40 1.64
N TYR A 62 -2.81 14.49 0.91
CA TYR A 62 -2.59 14.52 -0.54
C TYR A 62 -1.13 14.21 -0.91
N ALA A 63 -0.16 14.68 -0.11
CA ALA A 63 1.25 14.43 -0.36
C ALA A 63 1.60 12.94 -0.23
N ASP A 64 0.95 12.24 0.70
CA ASP A 64 1.14 10.79 0.87
C ASP A 64 0.61 10.01 -0.34
N LEU A 65 -0.55 10.40 -0.87
CA LEU A 65 -1.11 9.80 -2.08
C LEU A 65 -0.27 10.11 -3.32
N GLU A 66 0.22 11.34 -3.45
CA GLU A 66 1.11 11.75 -4.52
C GLU A 66 2.44 10.97 -4.48
N TYR A 67 3.03 10.83 -3.29
CA TYR A 67 4.24 10.02 -3.07
C TYR A 67 4.08 8.60 -3.63
N VAL A 68 2.93 7.97 -3.36
CA VAL A 68 2.60 6.62 -3.81
C VAL A 68 2.41 6.57 -5.33
N VAL A 69 1.63 7.51 -5.88
CA VAL A 69 1.37 7.59 -7.33
C VAL A 69 2.66 7.77 -8.13
N GLU A 70 3.57 8.64 -7.69
CA GLU A 70 4.85 8.89 -8.35
C GLU A 70 5.75 7.64 -8.43
N ARG A 71 5.63 6.72 -7.46
CA ARG A 71 6.48 5.51 -7.37
C ARG A 71 5.91 4.29 -8.06
N ILE A 72 4.59 4.23 -8.18
CA ILE A 72 3.91 3.14 -8.87
C ILE A 72 3.90 3.37 -10.39
N GLY A 73 3.92 4.63 -10.83
CA GLY A 73 3.87 5.01 -12.24
C GLY A 73 2.44 5.24 -12.73
N GLU A 74 2.16 4.90 -13.99
CA GLU A 74 0.86 5.19 -14.60
C GLU A 74 -0.23 4.20 -14.16
N PHE A 75 -1.37 4.75 -13.75
CA PHE A 75 -2.60 3.99 -13.57
C PHE A 75 -3.26 3.79 -14.93
N GLY A 76 -3.67 2.55 -15.22
CA GLY A 76 -4.53 2.26 -16.37
C GLY A 76 -5.94 2.83 -16.19
N ASP A 77 -6.73 2.76 -17.27
CA ASP A 77 -8.10 3.30 -17.33
C ASP A 77 -9.08 2.68 -16.30
N ASP A 78 -8.74 1.54 -15.71
CA ASP A 78 -9.49 0.89 -14.62
C ASP A 78 -9.07 1.36 -13.22
N ASN A 79 -8.28 2.45 -13.15
CA ASN A 79 -7.62 2.96 -11.95
C ASN A 79 -6.78 1.90 -11.23
N ARG A 80 -6.21 0.95 -11.96
CA ARG A 80 -5.26 -0.01 -11.40
C ARG A 80 -3.88 0.23 -11.99
N ALA A 81 -2.89 0.07 -11.14
CA ALA A 81 -1.51 0.00 -11.52
C ALA A 81 -0.90 -1.26 -10.91
N GLY A 82 0.00 -1.90 -11.65
CA GLY A 82 0.81 -3.00 -11.14
C GLY A 82 2.19 -2.47 -10.78
N ILE A 83 2.84 -3.09 -9.80
CA ILE A 83 4.28 -2.88 -9.60
C ILE A 83 4.99 -3.80 -10.59
N GLU A 84 5.84 -3.24 -11.45
CA GLU A 84 6.55 -4.00 -12.48
C GLU A 84 7.16 -5.28 -11.91
N ARG A 85 6.97 -6.40 -12.62
CA ARG A 85 7.50 -7.73 -12.28
C ARG A 85 6.95 -8.35 -10.99
N THR A 86 5.90 -7.81 -10.41
CA THR A 86 5.19 -8.41 -9.25
C THR A 86 3.72 -8.69 -9.59
N LEU A 87 3.06 -9.54 -8.79
CA LEU A 87 1.60 -9.74 -8.86
C LEU A 87 0.80 -8.70 -8.04
N HIS A 88 1.47 -7.68 -7.50
CA HIS A 88 0.84 -6.67 -6.66
C HIS A 88 0.10 -5.63 -7.51
N ARG A 89 -1.07 -5.24 -7.03
CA ARG A 89 -1.92 -4.26 -7.70
C ARG A 89 -2.30 -3.15 -6.73
N ILE A 90 -1.99 -1.91 -7.08
CA ILE A 90 -2.56 -0.74 -6.42
C ILE A 90 -3.80 -0.32 -7.18
N SER A 91 -4.91 -0.19 -6.45
CA SER A 91 -6.16 0.32 -6.98
C SER A 91 -6.40 1.71 -6.43
N ALA A 92 -6.66 2.69 -7.29
CA ALA A 92 -7.06 4.03 -6.88
C ALA A 92 -8.57 4.18 -7.05
N MET A 93 -9.23 4.78 -6.06
CA MET A 93 -10.59 5.29 -6.24
C MET A 93 -10.50 6.80 -6.40
N ARG A 94 -10.73 7.27 -7.63
CA ARG A 94 -10.81 8.71 -7.94
C ARG A 94 -12.26 9.11 -8.06
N ASN A 95 -12.62 10.30 -7.57
CA ASN A 95 -13.93 10.87 -7.87
C ASN A 95 -14.10 10.99 -9.39
N ARG A 96 -15.17 10.39 -9.93
CA ARG A 96 -15.60 10.65 -11.29
C ARG A 96 -16.11 12.10 -11.32
N LYS A 97 -15.55 12.93 -12.19
CA LYS A 97 -16.15 14.23 -12.52
C LYS A 97 -17.58 14.03 -13.03
#